data_AF-A0A379W4E5-F1
#
_entry.id   AF-A0A379W4E5-F1
#
_cell.length_a   1.000
_cell.length_b   1.000
_cell.length_c   1.000
_cell.angle_alpha   90.00
_cell.angle_beta   90.00
_cell.angle_gamma   90.00
#
_symmetry.space_group_name_H-M   'P 1'
#
loop_
_entity.id
_entity.type
_entity.pdbx_description
1 polymer ?
#
loop_
_entity_poly.entity_id
_entity_poly.type
_entity_poly.pdbx_seq_one_letter_code
_entity_poly.pdbx_strand_id
1 'polypeptide(L)'
;MRPNQPLTVRVKASVKHGEMPKQINVLVSAVDSGVLNITDYATPDPWQAFFGQKRYGADIYDIYGQVIEGQGRLAALRFGGDGDALKRGGKPPVNHVNIIAQQAQPITLNEQGEGVVTLPIGDFNGELRVMAQAWTADDFGRGESKVVVAAPVIAELNMPRFLAGGDVSRLVLDVTNLTDRPQTLNIALAASGLLELLSQQPQPVNLAPGVRTTLFVPVRALEGFGEGESRRPLAV
;
A
#
# COMPACT_ATOMS: atom_id res chain seq x y z
N MET A 1 -10.31 5.01 7.40
CA MET A 1 -10.94 5.81 6.32
C MET A 1 -11.53 4.89 5.26
N ARG A 2 -12.31 5.41 4.30
CA ARG A 2 -12.82 4.62 3.17
C ARG A 2 -11.87 4.71 1.96
N PRO A 3 -11.84 3.70 1.06
CA PRO A 3 -11.13 3.79 -0.21
C PRO A 3 -11.74 4.86 -1.11
N ASN A 4 -11.00 5.30 -2.14
CA ASN A 4 -11.41 6.35 -3.07
C ASN A 4 -11.77 7.69 -2.39
N GLN A 5 -11.20 7.93 -1.21
CA GLN A 5 -11.35 9.17 -0.46
C GLN A 5 -9.98 9.80 -0.22
N PRO A 6 -9.87 11.14 -0.25
CA PRO A 6 -8.62 11.80 0.09
C PRO A 6 -8.25 11.58 1.57
N LEU A 7 -7.00 11.21 1.84
CA LEU A 7 -6.44 11.14 3.18
C LEU A 7 -5.88 12.51 3.57
N THR A 8 -6.49 13.15 4.56
CA THR A 8 -6.00 14.40 5.13
C THR A 8 -5.05 14.13 6.30
N VAL A 9 -3.78 14.52 6.15
CA VAL A 9 -2.74 14.43 7.18
C VAL A 9 -2.52 15.81 7.76
N ARG A 10 -2.74 15.95 9.07
CA ARG A 10 -2.42 17.17 9.82
C ARG A 10 -1.06 16.99 10.47
N VAL A 11 -0.14 17.89 10.17
CA VAL A 11 1.21 17.89 10.72
C VAL A 11 1.33 19.03 11.72
N LYS A 12 1.95 18.73 12.86
CA LYS A 12 2.32 19.73 13.86
C LYS A 12 3.75 19.50 14.32
N ALA A 13 4.60 20.48 14.07
CA ALA A 13 5.93 20.54 14.67
C ALA A 13 5.82 21.09 16.10
N SER A 14 6.63 20.56 17.01
CA SER A 14 6.72 21.08 18.38
C SER A 14 8.16 20.99 18.88
N VAL A 15 8.57 22.02 19.60
CA VAL A 15 9.87 22.10 20.29
C VAL A 15 9.61 22.17 21.79
N LYS A 16 10.39 21.43 22.60
CA LYS A 16 10.21 21.40 24.06
C LYS A 16 10.62 22.71 24.74
N HIS A 17 11.64 23.38 24.21
CA HIS A 17 12.17 24.64 24.72
C HIS A 17 12.65 25.49 23.54
N GLY A 18 12.53 26.82 23.66
CA GLY A 18 12.94 27.77 22.62
C GLY A 18 11.80 28.21 21.71
N GLU A 19 12.12 29.15 20.82
CA GLU A 19 11.20 29.62 19.78
C GLU A 19 11.01 28.55 18.70
N MET A 20 9.84 28.57 18.06
CA MET A 20 9.57 27.67 16.96
C MET A 20 10.46 28.01 15.76
N PRO A 21 11.13 27.02 15.16
CA PRO A 21 11.93 27.25 13.97
C PRO A 21 11.09 27.84 12.84
N LYS A 22 11.67 28.80 12.11
CA LYS A 22 11.03 29.37 10.91
C LYS A 22 11.26 28.45 9.71
N GLN A 23 10.33 28.50 8.76
CA GLN A 23 10.43 27.77 7.48
C GLN A 23 10.63 26.26 7.63
N ILE A 24 9.84 25.63 8.50
CA ILE A 24 9.83 24.18 8.65
C ILE A 24 9.22 23.55 7.40
N ASN A 25 10.01 22.77 6.68
CA ASN A 25 9.56 22.02 5.52
C ASN A 25 9.18 20.61 5.95
N VAL A 26 8.11 20.06 5.36
CA VAL A 26 7.65 18.70 5.63
C VAL A 26 7.35 17.97 4.35
N LEU A 27 7.90 16.77 4.20
CA LEU A 27 7.55 15.80 3.17
C LEU A 27 6.69 14.71 3.80
N VAL A 28 5.49 14.49 3.25
CA VAL A 28 4.56 13.45 3.70
C VAL A 28 4.41 12.40 2.60
N SER A 29 4.49 11.13 3.00
CA SER A 29 4.25 9.97 2.14
C SER A 29 3.31 8.98 2.83
N ALA A 30 2.61 8.17 2.03
CA ALA A 30 1.79 7.06 2.50
C ALA A 30 2.08 5.83 1.65
N VAL A 31 2.47 4.74 2.31
CA VAL A 31 2.85 3.48 1.66
C VAL A 31 2.09 2.32 2.29
N ASP A 32 1.71 1.33 1.49
CA ASP A 32 1.15 0.08 1.98
C ASP A 32 2.10 -0.61 2.98
N SER A 33 1.60 -0.90 4.18
CA SER A 33 2.35 -1.60 5.21
C SER A 33 2.75 -3.01 4.79
N GLY A 34 1.96 -3.67 3.94
CA GLY A 34 2.31 -4.98 3.38
C GLY A 34 3.62 -4.94 2.61
N VAL A 35 3.83 -3.90 1.80
CA VAL A 35 5.08 -3.70 1.05
C VAL A 35 6.26 -3.39 1.98
N LEU A 36 6.06 -2.51 2.97
CA LEU A 36 7.11 -2.14 3.92
C LEU A 36 7.55 -3.31 4.81
N ASN A 37 6.62 -4.21 5.17
CA ASN A 37 6.91 -5.34 6.06
C ASN A 37 7.72 -6.44 5.38
N ILE A 38 7.80 -6.49 4.04
CA ILE A 38 8.65 -7.48 3.34
C ILE A 38 10.13 -7.30 3.72
N THR A 39 10.55 -6.05 3.93
CA THR A 39 11.95 -5.69 4.21
C THR A 39 12.16 -5.08 5.59
N ASP A 40 11.14 -5.11 6.46
CA ASP A 40 11.10 -4.38 7.73
C ASP A 40 11.52 -2.91 7.56
N TYR A 41 11.00 -2.24 6.52
CA TYR A 41 11.42 -0.89 6.17
C TYR A 41 11.09 0.09 7.30
N ALA A 42 12.13 0.75 7.82
CA ALA A 42 12.03 1.75 8.86
C ALA A 42 11.72 3.13 8.26
N THR A 43 10.88 3.91 8.94
CA THR A 43 10.64 5.30 8.56
C THR A 43 11.97 6.07 8.62
N PRO A 44 12.39 6.74 7.53
CA PRO A 44 13.63 7.49 7.50
C PRO A 44 13.69 8.54 8.61
N ASP A 45 14.83 8.59 9.29
CA ASP A 45 15.11 9.50 10.39
C ASP A 45 16.26 10.44 10.01
N PRO A 46 15.97 11.67 9.55
CA PRO A 46 17.01 12.61 9.16
C PRO A 46 17.91 13.01 10.33
N TRP A 47 17.40 13.05 11.56
CA TRP A 47 18.21 13.32 12.74
C TRP A 47 19.25 12.21 12.95
N GLN A 48 18.85 10.95 12.88
CA GLN A 48 19.78 9.82 12.97
C GLN A 48 20.77 9.79 11.79
N ALA A 49 20.35 10.20 10.59
CA ALA A 49 21.23 10.26 9.42
C ALA A 49 22.38 11.25 9.65
N PHE A 50 22.07 12.48 10.08
CA PHE A 50 23.07 13.53 10.27
C PHE A 50 23.82 13.41 11.60
N PHE A 51 23.13 13.15 12.71
CA PHE A 51 23.70 13.18 14.06
C PHE A 51 23.91 11.80 14.69
N GLY A 52 23.49 10.73 14.03
CA GLY A 52 23.73 9.37 14.49
C GLY A 52 25.23 9.05 14.60
N GLN A 53 25.54 8.10 15.49
CA GLN A 53 26.88 7.60 15.71
C GLN A 53 27.55 7.20 14.39
N LYS A 54 28.71 7.79 14.11
CA LYS A 54 29.51 7.48 12.93
C LYS A 54 30.42 6.29 13.23
N ARG A 55 30.83 5.57 12.17
CA ARG A 55 31.79 4.49 12.29
C ARG A 55 33.11 5.01 12.84
N TYR A 56 33.82 4.16 13.58
CA TYR A 56 35.18 4.47 13.98
C TYR A 56 36.03 4.69 12.71
N GLY A 57 36.72 5.82 12.66
CA GLY A 57 37.41 6.30 11.47
C GLY A 57 38.89 5.90 11.40
N ALA A 58 39.35 5.09 12.34
CA ALA A 58 40.72 4.62 12.40
C ALA A 58 40.76 3.09 12.49
N ASP A 59 41.93 2.56 12.20
CA ASP A 59 42.22 1.14 12.30
C ASP A 59 43.26 0.93 13.40
N ILE A 60 43.08 -0.10 14.23
CA ILE A 60 43.97 -0.43 15.34
C ILE A 60 44.82 -1.62 14.89
N TYR A 61 46.13 -1.51 15.03
CA TYR A 61 47.09 -2.57 14.74
C TYR A 61 47.87 -2.91 16.01
N ASP A 62 47.76 -4.15 16.48
CA ASP A 62 48.53 -4.67 17.60
C ASP A 62 48.95 -6.13 17.39
N ILE A 63 49.87 -6.61 18.24
CA ILE A 63 50.39 -7.98 18.22
C ILE A 63 49.67 -8.91 19.23
N TYR A 64 48.79 -8.37 20.08
CA TYR A 64 48.11 -9.13 21.14
C TYR A 64 46.97 -9.99 20.60
N GLY A 65 46.37 -9.60 19.46
CA GLY A 65 45.35 -10.40 18.77
C GLY A 65 45.82 -11.78 18.29
N GLN A 66 47.13 -12.07 18.30
CA GLN A 66 47.68 -13.41 18.02
C GLN A 66 47.60 -14.37 19.21
N VAL A 67 47.25 -13.89 20.41
CA VAL A 67 47.24 -14.68 21.66
C VAL A 67 45.83 -14.84 22.24
N ILE A 68 44.93 -13.86 22.03
CA ILE A 68 43.56 -13.87 22.57
C ILE A 68 42.58 -13.42 21.48
N GLU A 69 41.66 -14.29 21.08
CA GLU A 69 40.54 -13.91 20.20
C GLU A 69 39.43 -13.21 21.00
N GLY A 70 38.98 -12.06 20.49
CA GLY A 70 37.77 -11.40 20.97
C GLY A 70 36.53 -12.03 20.34
N GLN A 71 35.47 -12.26 21.13
CA GLN A 71 34.17 -12.61 20.56
C GLN A 71 33.63 -11.40 19.79
N GLY A 72 33.35 -11.59 18.49
CA GLY A 72 32.80 -10.56 17.62
C GLY A 72 31.42 -10.08 18.07
N ARG A 73 30.96 -8.95 17.50
CA ARG A 73 29.63 -8.42 17.77
C ARG A 73 28.56 -9.45 17.38
N LEU A 74 27.58 -9.64 18.25
CA LEU A 74 26.40 -10.45 17.96
C LEU A 74 25.70 -9.90 16.71
N ALA A 75 25.68 -10.69 15.64
CA ALA A 75 24.91 -10.39 14.46
C ALA A 75 23.43 -10.68 14.73
N ALA A 76 22.54 -9.76 14.35
CA ALA A 76 21.12 -10.08 14.29
C ALA A 76 20.91 -11.06 13.12
N LEU A 77 20.45 -12.26 13.42
CA LEU A 77 20.06 -13.23 12.40
C LEU A 77 18.87 -12.65 11.62
N ARG A 78 19.07 -12.44 10.32
CA ARG A 78 18.01 -12.17 9.36
C ARG A 78 17.99 -13.32 8.37
N PHE A 79 16.80 -13.83 8.05
CA PHE A 79 16.66 -14.80 6.97
C PHE A 79 16.92 -14.06 5.65
N GLY A 80 18.02 -14.41 4.98
CA GLY A 80 18.58 -13.64 3.88
C GLY A 80 18.05 -14.05 2.50
N GLY A 81 17.61 -13.05 1.74
CA GLY A 81 17.37 -13.11 0.29
C GLY A 81 15.99 -13.63 -0.12
N ASP A 82 15.03 -12.74 -0.33
CA ASP A 82 13.80 -13.05 -1.08
C ASP A 82 13.98 -12.71 -2.57
N GLY A 83 13.25 -13.40 -3.44
CA GLY A 83 13.26 -13.17 -4.90
C GLY A 83 14.20 -14.06 -5.73
N ASP A 84 15.12 -14.81 -5.11
CA ASP A 84 16.01 -15.74 -5.86
C ASP A 84 15.28 -16.98 -6.39
N ALA A 85 14.16 -17.38 -5.77
CA ALA A 85 13.27 -18.39 -6.32
C ALA A 85 12.58 -17.92 -7.61
N LEU A 86 12.20 -16.64 -7.69
CA LEU A 86 11.54 -16.04 -8.86
C LEU A 86 12.48 -15.92 -10.06
N LYS A 87 13.80 -15.76 -9.85
CA LYS A 87 14.78 -15.66 -10.94
C LYS A 87 15.01 -16.98 -11.68
N ARG A 88 14.84 -18.13 -11.01
CA ARG A 88 15.13 -19.45 -11.59
C ARG A 88 14.03 -19.95 -12.56
N GLY A 89 12.82 -19.43 -12.47
CA GLY A 89 11.67 -19.84 -13.29
C GLY A 89 11.45 -19.04 -14.58
N GLY A 90 12.34 -18.10 -14.92
CA GLY A 90 12.11 -17.12 -15.99
C GLY A 90 11.28 -15.93 -15.52
N LYS A 91 11.07 -14.94 -16.39
CA LYS A 91 10.32 -13.71 -16.05
C LYS A 91 8.86 -14.09 -15.71
N PRO A 92 8.37 -13.77 -14.49
CA PRO A 92 6.99 -14.02 -14.15
C PRO A 92 6.04 -13.33 -15.13
N PRO A 93 4.88 -13.92 -15.45
CA PRO A 93 3.84 -13.24 -16.19
C PRO A 93 3.46 -11.94 -15.47
N VAL A 94 3.08 -10.92 -16.24
CA VAL A 94 2.69 -9.60 -15.71
C VAL A 94 1.62 -9.79 -14.64
N ASN A 95 1.88 -9.28 -13.44
CA ASN A 95 0.95 -9.33 -12.33
C ASN A 95 0.38 -7.93 -12.09
N HIS A 96 -0.94 -7.83 -12.00
CA HIS A 96 -1.65 -6.57 -11.77
C HIS A 96 -1.88 -6.41 -10.27
N VAL A 97 -0.83 -6.08 -9.52
CA VAL A 97 -0.91 -5.75 -8.09
C VAL A 97 -0.95 -4.24 -7.96
N ASN A 98 -1.98 -3.70 -7.31
CA ASN A 98 -2.08 -2.28 -7.02
C ASN A 98 -1.23 -1.94 -5.80
N ILE A 99 -0.05 -1.35 -6.02
CA ILE A 99 0.82 -0.87 -4.96
C ILE A 99 0.48 0.59 -4.65
N ILE A 100 0.07 0.86 -3.41
CA ILE A 100 -0.11 2.24 -2.93
C ILE A 100 1.23 2.75 -2.41
N ALA A 101 1.80 3.70 -3.15
CA ALA A 101 2.96 4.49 -2.75
C ALA A 101 2.74 5.94 -3.21
N GLN A 102 2.21 6.77 -2.31
CA GLN A 102 1.91 8.17 -2.57
C GLN A 102 2.90 9.06 -1.82
N GLN A 103 3.34 10.14 -2.47
CA GLN A 103 4.18 11.15 -1.86
C GLN A 103 3.72 12.54 -2.32
N ALA A 104 3.44 13.41 -1.35
CA ALA A 104 3.08 14.79 -1.65
C ALA A 104 4.32 15.62 -2.01
N GLN A 105 4.09 16.80 -2.58
CA GLN A 105 5.13 17.82 -2.60
C GLN A 105 5.44 18.29 -1.17
N PRO A 106 6.69 18.71 -0.88
CA PRO A 106 7.00 19.34 0.39
C PRO A 106 6.12 20.56 0.65
N ILE A 107 5.67 20.71 1.89
CA ILE A 107 4.96 21.90 2.35
C ILE A 107 5.80 22.66 3.37
N THR A 108 5.64 23.98 3.44
CA THR A 108 6.16 24.78 4.55
C THR A 108 5.06 24.95 5.60
N LEU A 109 5.38 24.68 6.86
CA LEU A 109 4.45 24.87 7.97
C LEU A 109 4.23 26.37 8.25
N ASN A 110 3.07 26.70 8.81
CA ASN A 110 2.76 28.07 9.23
C ASN A 110 3.56 28.49 10.46
N GLU A 111 3.36 29.73 10.93
CA GLU A 111 4.05 30.29 12.10
C GLU A 111 3.76 29.53 13.41
N GLN A 112 2.67 28.77 13.47
CA GLN A 112 2.30 27.91 14.59
C GLN A 112 2.83 26.48 14.44
N GLY A 113 3.59 26.20 13.37
CA GLY A 113 4.18 24.89 13.10
C GLY A 113 3.14 23.88 12.63
N GLU A 114 2.04 24.35 12.04
CA GLU A 114 0.95 23.51 11.57
C GLU A 114 0.88 23.50 10.04
N GLY A 115 0.47 22.36 9.50
CA GLY A 115 0.32 22.15 8.07
C GLY A 115 -0.66 21.03 7.77
N VAL A 116 -1.25 21.07 6.58
CA VAL A 116 -2.20 20.05 6.13
C VAL A 116 -1.77 19.56 4.76
N VAL A 117 -1.69 18.25 4.61
CA VAL A 117 -1.40 17.57 3.33
C VAL A 117 -2.55 16.65 3.01
N THR A 118 -2.97 16.63 1.75
CA THR A 118 -4.02 15.73 1.27
C THR A 118 -3.42 14.77 0.26
N LEU A 119 -3.57 13.47 0.49
CA LEU A 119 -3.10 12.41 -0.39
C LEU A 119 -4.29 11.71 -1.06
N PRO A 120 -4.33 11.60 -2.40
CA PRO A 120 -5.39 10.85 -3.07
C PRO A 120 -5.17 9.35 -2.85
N ILE A 121 -6.05 8.71 -2.08
CA ILE A 121 -6.03 7.26 -1.88
C ILE A 121 -7.07 6.63 -2.80
N GLY A 122 -6.62 5.79 -3.72
CA GLY A 122 -7.48 5.09 -4.68
C GLY A 122 -8.25 3.92 -4.06
N ASP A 123 -8.63 2.97 -4.91
CA ASP A 123 -9.32 1.75 -4.52
C ASP A 123 -8.35 0.76 -3.85
N PHE A 124 -8.14 0.96 -2.55
CA PHE A 124 -7.23 0.18 -1.71
C PHE A 124 -7.91 -0.27 -0.42
N ASN A 125 -7.72 -1.53 -0.06
CA ASN A 125 -8.14 -2.10 1.21
C ASN A 125 -6.91 -2.65 1.94
N GLY A 126 -6.61 -2.12 3.13
CA GLY A 126 -5.42 -2.50 3.90
C GLY A 126 -4.98 -1.44 4.91
N GLU A 127 -3.75 -1.55 5.40
CA GLU A 127 -3.13 -0.60 6.33
C GLU A 127 -2.07 0.25 5.60
N LEU A 128 -2.29 1.57 5.54
CA LEU A 128 -1.28 2.52 5.07
C LEU A 128 -0.43 2.99 6.24
N ARG A 129 0.89 2.99 6.07
CA ARG A 129 1.82 3.71 6.93
C ARG A 129 2.05 5.09 6.35
N VAL A 130 1.63 6.11 7.09
CA VAL A 130 1.90 7.52 6.79
C VAL A 130 3.22 7.89 7.45
N MET A 131 4.14 8.46 6.69
CA MET A 131 5.45 8.87 7.13
C MET A 131 5.65 10.35 6.82
N ALA A 132 6.26 11.07 7.75
CA ALA A 132 6.61 12.47 7.59
C ALA A 132 8.08 12.68 7.95
N GLN A 133 8.79 13.42 7.10
CA GLN A 133 10.13 13.95 7.39
C GLN A 133 10.02 15.47 7.43
N ALA A 134 10.60 16.07 8.47
CA ALA A 134 10.61 17.52 8.67
C ALA A 134 12.04 18.05 8.75
N TRP A 135 12.29 19.22 8.18
CA TRP A 135 13.60 19.86 8.22
C TRP A 135 13.55 21.39 8.16
N THR A 136 14.52 22.02 8.82
CA THR A 136 14.96 23.41 8.58
C THR A 136 16.42 23.38 8.12
N ALA A 137 17.20 24.43 8.39
CA ALA A 137 18.64 24.42 8.18
C ALA A 137 19.35 23.44 9.14
N ASP A 138 18.96 23.44 10.42
CA ASP A 138 19.66 22.73 11.49
C ASP A 138 18.75 21.79 12.31
N ASP A 139 17.42 21.92 12.18
CA ASP A 139 16.45 21.08 12.87
C ASP A 139 15.92 19.99 11.96
N PHE A 140 15.80 18.78 12.51
CA PHE A 140 15.34 17.61 11.79
C PHE A 140 14.38 16.79 12.64
N GLY A 141 13.36 16.22 12.00
CA GLY A 141 12.39 15.38 12.69
C GLY A 141 11.75 14.35 11.77
N ARG A 142 11.14 13.35 12.40
CA ARG A 142 10.28 12.38 11.72
C ARG A 142 9.02 12.11 12.53
N GLY A 143 7.98 11.67 11.83
CA GLY A 143 6.77 11.16 12.43
C GLY A 143 6.21 10.03 11.58
N GLU A 144 5.50 9.10 12.22
CA GLU A 144 4.77 8.05 11.52
C GLU A 144 3.43 7.79 12.18
N SER A 145 2.46 7.35 11.38
CA SER A 145 1.17 6.89 11.87
C SER A 145 0.60 5.81 10.95
N LYS A 146 -0.33 5.02 11.48
CA LYS A 146 -1.02 3.97 10.74
C LYS A 146 -2.44 4.39 10.44
N VAL A 147 -2.89 4.14 9.21
CA VAL A 147 -4.24 4.43 8.76
C VAL A 147 -4.82 3.19 8.10
N VAL A 148 -5.88 2.64 8.70
CA VAL A 148 -6.63 1.53 8.10
C VAL A 148 -7.61 2.09 7.07
N VAL A 149 -7.54 1.56 5.85
CA VAL A 149 -8.43 1.85 4.73
C VAL A 149 -9.27 0.60 4.47
N ALA A 150 -10.58 0.71 4.62
CA ALA A 150 -11.48 -0.43 4.44
C ALA A 150 -12.81 0.00 3.82
N ALA A 151 -13.16 -0.62 2.70
CA ALA A 151 -14.48 -0.55 2.11
C ALA A 151 -15.51 -1.18 3.07
N PRO A 152 -16.75 -0.68 3.13
CA PRO A 152 -17.81 -1.35 3.87
C PRO A 152 -18.15 -2.72 3.27
N VAL A 153 -18.06 -2.81 1.94
CA VAL A 153 -18.27 -4.02 1.16
C VAL A 153 -17.10 -4.15 0.17
N ILE A 154 -16.50 -5.33 0.10
CA ILE A 154 -15.46 -5.65 -0.87
C ILE A 154 -16.08 -6.47 -2.00
N ALA A 155 -15.78 -6.10 -3.25
CA ALA A 155 -16.19 -6.80 -4.45
C ALA A 155 -14.95 -7.14 -5.31
N GLU A 156 -14.64 -8.42 -5.41
CA GLU A 156 -13.46 -8.94 -6.11
C GLU A 156 -13.87 -9.83 -7.28
N LEU A 157 -13.50 -9.44 -8.49
CA LEU A 157 -13.77 -10.22 -9.70
C LEU A 157 -12.55 -11.09 -10.05
N ASN A 158 -12.72 -12.39 -9.91
CA ASN A 158 -11.74 -13.39 -10.34
C ASN A 158 -11.99 -13.74 -11.81
N MET A 159 -10.99 -13.48 -12.64
CA MET A 159 -11.05 -13.70 -14.09
C MET A 159 -9.73 -14.32 -14.60
N PRO A 160 -9.78 -15.11 -15.69
CA PRO A 160 -8.57 -15.60 -16.33
C PRO A 160 -7.76 -14.42 -16.90
N ARG A 161 -6.45 -14.61 -17.04
CA ARG A 161 -5.55 -13.56 -17.56
C ARG A 161 -5.82 -13.18 -19.01
N PHE A 162 -6.37 -14.10 -19.80
CA PHE A 162 -6.78 -13.87 -21.18
C PHE A 162 -7.92 -14.84 -21.54
N LEU A 163 -8.62 -14.52 -22.62
CA LEU A 163 -9.59 -15.38 -23.30
C LEU A 163 -9.29 -15.31 -24.80
N ALA A 164 -9.36 -16.44 -25.50
CA ALA A 164 -9.32 -16.46 -26.95
C ALA A 164 -10.70 -16.09 -27.54
N GLY A 165 -10.72 -15.59 -28.78
CA GLY A 165 -11.98 -15.29 -29.47
C GLY A 165 -12.85 -16.55 -29.56
N GLY A 166 -14.11 -16.45 -29.12
CA GLY A 166 -15.05 -17.57 -29.06
C GLY A 166 -15.04 -18.33 -27.73
N ASP A 167 -14.09 -18.08 -26.82
CA ASP A 167 -14.06 -18.74 -25.52
C ASP A 167 -15.26 -18.35 -24.66
N VAL A 168 -15.77 -19.33 -23.92
CA VAL A 168 -16.78 -19.12 -22.87
C VAL A 168 -16.14 -19.42 -21.53
N SER A 169 -16.23 -18.47 -20.61
CA SER A 169 -15.67 -18.59 -19.26
C SER A 169 -16.69 -18.20 -18.21
N ARG A 170 -16.49 -18.71 -17.00
CA ARG A 170 -17.31 -18.39 -15.84
C ARG A 170 -16.45 -17.60 -14.86
N LEU A 171 -16.61 -16.28 -14.88
CA LEU A 171 -15.97 -15.41 -13.91
C LEU A 171 -16.64 -15.56 -12.56
N VAL A 172 -15.91 -15.21 -11.50
CA VAL A 172 -16.39 -15.35 -10.12
C VAL A 172 -16.26 -14.01 -9.42
N LEU A 173 -17.38 -13.42 -9.05
CA LEU A 173 -17.43 -12.19 -8.28
C LEU A 173 -17.69 -12.52 -6.81
N ASP A 174 -16.66 -12.37 -5.97
CA ASP A 174 -16.79 -12.50 -4.54
C ASP A 174 -17.19 -11.16 -3.92
N VAL A 175 -18.25 -11.18 -3.10
CA VAL A 175 -18.75 -10.00 -2.40
C VAL A 175 -18.77 -10.28 -0.91
N THR A 176 -18.04 -9.46 -0.16
CA THR A 176 -17.88 -9.61 1.30
C THR A 176 -18.39 -8.37 2.01
N ASN A 177 -19.31 -8.55 2.97
CA ASN A 177 -19.77 -7.48 3.84
C ASN A 177 -18.87 -7.38 5.08
N LEU A 178 -18.07 -6.31 5.17
CA LEU A 178 -17.19 -6.06 6.32
C LEU A 178 -17.83 -5.14 7.37
N THR A 179 -19.09 -4.74 7.19
CA THR A 179 -19.82 -3.96 8.19
C THR A 179 -20.37 -4.83 9.31
N ASP A 180 -20.74 -4.18 10.41
CA ASP A 180 -21.41 -4.76 11.57
C ASP A 180 -22.92 -4.96 11.37
N ARG A 181 -23.45 -4.57 10.20
CA ARG A 181 -24.88 -4.60 9.88
C ARG A 181 -25.16 -5.40 8.61
N PRO A 182 -26.35 -6.03 8.49
CA PRO A 182 -26.75 -6.66 7.25
C PRO A 182 -26.86 -5.59 6.14
N GLN A 183 -26.46 -5.96 4.93
CA GLN A 183 -26.50 -5.11 3.73
C GLN A 183 -27.35 -5.79 2.65
N THR A 184 -28.18 -5.01 1.96
CA THR A 184 -28.89 -5.45 0.74
C THR A 184 -28.23 -4.74 -0.43
N LEU A 185 -27.59 -5.52 -1.31
CA LEU A 185 -26.79 -4.98 -2.42
C LEU A 185 -27.49 -5.21 -3.76
N ASN A 186 -27.58 -4.14 -4.56
CA ASN A 186 -27.98 -4.23 -5.95
C ASN A 186 -26.73 -4.24 -6.84
N ILE A 187 -26.48 -5.38 -7.49
CA ILE A 187 -25.25 -5.59 -8.27
C ILE A 187 -25.60 -5.50 -9.75
N ALA A 188 -25.10 -4.46 -10.42
CA ALA A 188 -25.27 -4.27 -11.86
C ALA A 188 -23.98 -4.63 -12.61
N LEU A 189 -24.03 -5.72 -13.38
CA LEU A 189 -22.91 -6.22 -14.19
C LEU A 189 -22.98 -5.61 -15.59
N ALA A 190 -21.85 -5.09 -16.08
CA ALA A 190 -21.74 -4.60 -17.45
C ALA A 190 -20.45 -5.11 -18.10
N ALA A 191 -20.53 -5.41 -19.39
CA ALA A 191 -19.40 -5.77 -20.23
C ALA A 191 -19.34 -4.86 -21.46
N SER A 192 -18.13 -4.58 -21.91
CA SER A 192 -17.85 -3.73 -23.06
C SER A 192 -16.61 -4.23 -23.81
N GLY A 193 -16.46 -3.81 -25.07
CA GLY A 193 -15.35 -4.26 -25.94
C GLY A 193 -15.60 -5.66 -26.47
N LEU A 194 -14.55 -6.50 -26.51
CA LEU A 194 -14.63 -7.88 -27.02
C LEU A 194 -15.17 -8.89 -25.99
N LEU A 195 -16.05 -8.45 -25.10
CA LEU A 195 -16.60 -9.28 -24.03
C LEU A 195 -18.11 -9.12 -23.96
N GLU A 196 -18.82 -10.24 -23.87
CA GLU A 196 -20.27 -10.31 -23.79
C GLU A 196 -20.70 -11.06 -22.52
N LEU A 197 -21.68 -10.52 -21.81
CA LEU A 197 -22.31 -11.21 -20.68
C LEU A 197 -23.36 -12.18 -21.21
N LEU A 198 -23.26 -13.45 -20.79
CA LEU A 198 -24.23 -14.49 -21.16
C LEU A 198 -25.39 -14.60 -20.16
N SER A 199 -25.28 -13.97 -18.99
CA SER A 199 -26.29 -14.00 -17.93
C SER A 199 -27.08 -12.69 -17.83
N GLN A 200 -28.31 -12.79 -17.33
CA GLN A 200 -29.09 -11.63 -16.89
C GLN A 200 -28.49 -11.04 -15.60
N GLN A 201 -28.95 -9.84 -15.23
CA GLN A 201 -28.55 -9.18 -13.99
C GLN A 201 -28.92 -10.04 -12.77
N PRO A 202 -28.04 -10.13 -11.76
CA PRO A 202 -28.34 -10.88 -10.55
C PRO A 202 -29.47 -10.22 -9.75
N GLN A 203 -30.22 -11.04 -9.02
CA GLN A 203 -31.19 -10.55 -8.03
C GLN A 203 -30.47 -9.82 -6.88
N PRO A 204 -31.15 -8.91 -6.16
CA PRO A 204 -30.58 -8.25 -4.98
C PRO A 204 -30.04 -9.27 -3.98
N VAL A 205 -28.85 -8.99 -3.44
CA VAL A 205 -28.12 -9.91 -2.56
C VAL A 205 -28.18 -9.39 -1.12
N ASN A 206 -28.74 -10.19 -0.22
CA ASN A 206 -28.72 -9.90 1.21
C ASN A 206 -27.51 -10.57 1.87
N LEU A 207 -26.62 -9.76 2.44
CA LEU A 207 -25.40 -10.19 3.09
C LEU A 207 -25.41 -9.81 4.57
N ALA A 208 -25.39 -10.81 5.44
CA ALA A 208 -25.20 -10.60 6.88
C ALA A 208 -23.78 -10.05 7.19
N PRO A 209 -23.58 -9.46 8.37
CA PRO A 209 -22.26 -8.97 8.82
C PRO A 209 -21.17 -10.04 8.71
N GLY A 210 -20.01 -9.70 8.13
CA GLY A 210 -18.87 -10.60 7.99
C GLY A 210 -19.03 -11.74 6.98
N VAL A 211 -20.18 -11.85 6.31
CA VAL A 211 -20.44 -12.94 5.37
C VAL A 211 -19.90 -12.59 3.98
N ARG A 212 -19.34 -13.60 3.31
CA ARG A 212 -18.96 -13.59 1.90
C ARG A 212 -19.96 -14.41 1.09
N THR A 213 -20.35 -13.90 -0.07
CA THR A 213 -21.08 -14.63 -1.10
C THR A 213 -20.33 -14.59 -2.41
N THR A 214 -20.66 -15.51 -3.30
CA THR A 214 -19.99 -15.69 -4.58
C THR A 214 -21.03 -15.70 -5.70
N LEU A 215 -20.87 -14.82 -6.68
CA LEU A 215 -21.71 -14.72 -7.86
C LEU A 215 -20.96 -15.24 -9.08
N PHE A 216 -21.60 -16.11 -9.85
CA PHE A 216 -21.05 -16.58 -11.11
C PHE A 216 -21.47 -15.65 -12.24
N VAL A 217 -20.51 -15.22 -13.05
CA VAL A 217 -20.70 -14.32 -14.18
C VAL A 217 -20.21 -15.00 -15.45
N PRO A 218 -21.07 -15.75 -16.15
CA PRO A 218 -20.74 -16.37 -17.43
C PRO A 218 -20.53 -15.29 -18.51
N VAL A 219 -19.38 -15.36 -19.19
CA VAL A 219 -18.98 -14.41 -20.25
C VAL A 219 -18.50 -15.15 -21.49
N ARG A 220 -18.63 -14.49 -22.64
CA ARG A 220 -18.07 -14.92 -23.93
C ARG A 220 -17.11 -13.87 -24.46
N ALA A 221 -15.96 -14.30 -24.96
CA ALA A 221 -15.05 -13.45 -25.70
C ALA A 221 -15.48 -13.37 -27.17
N LEU A 222 -15.64 -12.16 -27.69
CA LEU A 222 -15.99 -11.90 -29.09
C LEU A 222 -14.75 -12.11 -29.99
N GLU A 223 -14.97 -12.37 -31.28
CA GLU A 223 -13.88 -12.51 -32.24
C GLU A 223 -13.16 -11.17 -32.47
N GLY A 224 -11.83 -11.23 -32.56
CA GLY A 224 -10.97 -10.08 -32.76
C GLY A 224 -9.73 -10.12 -31.87
N PHE A 225 -8.80 -9.20 -32.11
CA PHE A 225 -7.64 -8.97 -31.26
C PHE A 225 -7.77 -7.58 -30.62
N GLY A 226 -7.83 -7.52 -29.30
CA GLY A 226 -8.05 -6.28 -28.55
C GLY A 226 -8.39 -6.54 -27.09
N GLU A 227 -8.84 -5.51 -26.39
CA GLU A 227 -9.21 -5.60 -24.97
C GLU A 227 -10.74 -5.74 -24.79
N GLY A 228 -11.14 -6.54 -23.82
CA GLY A 228 -12.51 -6.60 -23.30
C GLY A 228 -12.50 -6.21 -21.83
N GLU A 229 -13.38 -5.29 -21.44
CA GLU A 229 -13.47 -4.81 -20.06
C GLU A 229 -14.80 -5.25 -19.44
N SER A 230 -14.73 -5.94 -18.30
CA SER A 230 -15.88 -6.12 -17.41
C SER A 230 -15.76 -5.09 -16.30
N ARG A 231 -16.68 -4.12 -16.28
CA ARG A 231 -16.67 -3.08 -15.24
C ARG A 231 -17.12 -3.69 -13.92
N ARG A 232 -16.34 -3.44 -12.86
CA ARG A 232 -16.72 -3.81 -11.49
C ARG A 232 -18.09 -3.18 -11.18
N PRO A 233 -19.04 -3.94 -10.63
CA PRO A 233 -20.32 -3.38 -10.25
C PRO A 233 -20.11 -2.32 -9.17
N LEU A 234 -20.78 -1.17 -9.31
CA LEU A 234 -20.96 -0.24 -8.20
C LEU A 234 -21.94 -0.91 -7.23
N ALA A 235 -21.47 -1.33 -6.06
CA ALA A 235 -22.37 -1.68 -4.98
C ALA A 235 -22.95 -0.37 -4.41
N VAL A 236 -24.19 -0.05 -4.78
CA VAL A 236 -25.00 1.02 -4.17
C VAL A 236 -25.76 0.45 -2.99
#